data_AF-A0A0K9FC58-F1
#
_entry.id   AF-A0A0K9FC58-F1
#
_cell.length_a   1.000
_cell.length_b   1.000
_cell.length_c   1.000
_cell.angle_alpha   90.00
_cell.angle_beta   90.00
_cell.angle_gamma   90.00
#
_symmetry.space_group_name_H-M   'P 1'
#
loop_
_entity.id
_entity.type
_entity.pdbx_description
1 polymer ?
#
loop_
_entity_poly.entity_id
_entity_poly.type
_entity_poly.pdbx_seq_one_letter_code
_entity_poly.pdbx_strand_id
1 'polypeptide(L)'
;MKGNLSYSEQTELVQRSSWELLSKVPEVTIFFWIIKVLCTTVGETFADFLNLNLGFGLMNTTIIIGVAFFIVLYLQFRVNKYVPGIYWLTVVLISVFGTLVTDNMTDNMGIRLEVSTIIFSVLLGLTFLFWYLSEKTLSIHSIYSKKREVFYWLTILFTFALGTAVGDLYSEQLGFGYLKTGLTVIVIIACIFLLWKMKLNGILAFWIAYILTRPLGASLGDYLSQPKANGGLGLGTTVTSVIFIVAILAIIMYLAVSKIDITAKNETVVKNGNKKNVLVQTIVVLCMFLVLGVGSYIWRSNQIASQSDSSQTTIAGQLSDFINIENDILKSINSNEFSTAKKIADDLEHQWDTQEPRLRAIDGNTWTEIDGTIDVVLASVRSSNPDANKCKSALTNSLSVINSANK
;
A
#
# COMPACT_ATOMS: atom_id res chain seq x y z
N MET A 1 -25.10 21.14 -39.80
CA MET A 1 -25.49 19.82 -40.36
C MET A 1 -25.14 18.74 -39.35
N LYS A 2 -26.12 18.24 -38.59
CA LYS A 2 -25.94 17.06 -37.73
C LYS A 2 -25.98 15.84 -38.66
N GLY A 3 -24.85 15.18 -38.87
CA GLY A 3 -24.81 13.92 -39.61
C GLY A 3 -25.61 12.87 -38.85
N ASN A 4 -26.62 12.28 -39.48
CA ASN A 4 -27.35 11.16 -38.91
C ASN A 4 -26.40 9.97 -38.81
N LEU A 5 -26.19 9.47 -37.59
CA LEU A 5 -25.45 8.24 -37.31
C LEU A 5 -26.07 7.09 -38.10
N SER A 6 -25.24 6.23 -38.68
CA SER A 6 -25.67 5.00 -39.37
C SER A 6 -26.48 4.11 -38.43
N TYR A 7 -27.43 3.34 -38.95
CA TYR A 7 -28.20 2.36 -38.17
C TYR A 7 -27.30 1.34 -37.44
N SER A 8 -26.15 0.99 -38.03
CA SER A 8 -25.12 0.15 -37.39
C SER A 8 -24.46 0.83 -36.20
N GLU A 9 -24.19 2.13 -36.28
CA GLU A 9 -23.60 2.92 -35.19
C GLU A 9 -24.63 3.11 -34.07
N GLN A 10 -25.90 3.33 -34.41
CA GLN A 10 -26.97 3.44 -33.42
C GLN A 10 -27.18 2.12 -32.66
N THR A 11 -27.15 0.98 -33.35
CA THR A 11 -27.29 -0.33 -32.71
C THR A 11 -26.08 -0.68 -31.83
N GLU A 12 -24.87 -0.38 -32.28
CA GLU A 12 -23.65 -0.57 -31.48
C GLU A 12 -23.63 0.32 -30.22
N LEU A 13 -24.11 1.57 -30.33
CA LEU A 13 -24.26 2.47 -29.18
C LEU A 13 -25.32 1.99 -28.18
N VAL A 14 -26.47 1.51 -28.66
CA VAL A 14 -27.53 0.96 -27.79
C VAL A 14 -27.03 -0.30 -27.07
N GLN A 15 -26.35 -1.20 -27.77
CA GLN A 15 -25.80 -2.41 -27.17
C GLN A 15 -24.70 -2.08 -26.14
N ARG A 16 -23.86 -1.08 -26.43
CA ARG A 16 -22.81 -0.58 -25.52
C ARG A 16 -23.36 0.08 -24.27
N SER A 17 -24.39 0.93 -24.39
CA SER A 17 -25.09 1.50 -23.22
C SER A 17 -25.71 0.42 -22.34
N SER A 18 -26.19 -0.67 -22.94
CA SER A 18 -26.77 -1.80 -22.22
C SER A 18 -25.71 -2.58 -21.42
N TRP A 19 -24.50 -2.72 -21.97
CA TRP A 19 -23.37 -3.35 -21.27
C TRP A 19 -22.76 -2.47 -20.18
N GLU A 20 -22.74 -1.15 -20.37
CA GLU A 20 -22.31 -0.17 -19.36
C GLU A 20 -23.26 -0.18 -18.15
N LEU A 21 -24.58 -0.29 -18.38
CA LEU A 21 -25.58 -0.48 -17.32
C LEU A 21 -25.48 -1.83 -16.57
N LEU A 22 -24.79 -2.82 -17.15
CA LEU A 22 -24.52 -4.14 -16.55
C LEU A 22 -23.14 -4.20 -15.88
N SER A 23 -22.31 -3.16 -16.00
CA SER A 23 -21.01 -3.10 -15.34
C SER A 23 -21.19 -3.12 -13.81
N LYS A 24 -20.39 -3.93 -13.13
CA LYS A 24 -20.36 -4.01 -11.66
C LYS A 24 -19.40 -3.01 -11.01
N VAL A 25 -18.79 -2.12 -11.79
CA VAL A 25 -17.73 -1.19 -11.37
C VAL A 25 -18.19 0.25 -11.64
N PRO A 26 -17.88 1.22 -10.75
CA PRO A 26 -18.26 2.61 -10.93
C PRO A 26 -17.60 3.25 -12.16
N GLU A 27 -18.21 4.33 -12.65
CA GLU A 27 -17.57 5.20 -13.62
C GLU A 27 -16.34 5.91 -13.05
N VAL A 28 -15.31 6.08 -13.88
CA VAL A 28 -14.04 6.73 -13.51
C VAL A 28 -14.22 8.25 -13.49
N THR A 29 -14.92 8.75 -12.47
CA THR A 29 -15.10 10.18 -12.22
C THR A 29 -14.04 10.74 -11.27
N ILE A 30 -14.07 12.05 -10.98
CA ILE A 30 -13.22 12.61 -9.91
C ILE A 30 -13.51 11.98 -8.54
N PHE A 31 -14.77 11.64 -8.27
CA PHE A 31 -15.17 10.99 -7.02
C PHE A 31 -14.58 9.59 -6.89
N PHE A 32 -14.47 8.84 -8.00
CA PHE A 32 -13.79 7.55 -8.02
C PHE A 32 -12.34 7.68 -7.51
N TRP A 33 -11.59 8.65 -8.02
CA TRP A 33 -10.20 8.87 -7.61
C TRP A 33 -10.08 9.34 -6.17
N ILE A 34 -10.98 10.23 -5.72
CA ILE A 34 -10.99 10.71 -4.33
C ILE A 34 -11.24 9.55 -3.36
N ILE A 35 -12.32 8.78 -3.56
CA ILE A 35 -12.64 7.66 -2.65
C ILE A 35 -11.54 6.61 -2.72
N LYS A 36 -10.99 6.33 -3.90
CA LYS A 36 -9.89 5.38 -4.05
C LYS A 36 -8.67 5.77 -3.21
N VAL A 37 -8.25 7.03 -3.27
CA VAL A 37 -7.13 7.54 -2.45
C VAL A 37 -7.47 7.47 -0.95
N LEU A 38 -8.70 7.82 -0.56
CA LEU A 38 -9.12 7.69 0.83
C LEU A 38 -9.10 6.23 1.30
N CYS A 39 -9.57 5.29 0.48
CA CYS A 39 -9.54 3.87 0.78
C CYS A 39 -8.10 3.34 0.88
N THR A 40 -7.20 3.76 -0.01
CA THR A 40 -5.79 3.33 0.05
C THR A 40 -5.09 3.87 1.30
N THR A 41 -5.45 5.06 1.78
CA THR A 41 -4.94 5.60 3.06
C THR A 41 -5.55 4.93 4.29
N VAL A 42 -6.85 4.61 4.28
CA VAL A 42 -7.48 3.83 5.36
C VAL A 42 -6.91 2.43 5.44
N GLY A 43 -6.62 1.81 4.29
CA GLY A 43 -6.06 0.47 4.24
C GLY A 43 -4.84 0.30 5.13
N GLU A 44 -3.93 1.28 5.08
CA GLU A 44 -2.70 1.33 5.86
C GLU A 44 -3.00 1.57 7.35
N THR A 45 -3.53 2.76 7.66
CA THR A 45 -3.75 3.18 9.05
C THR A 45 -4.70 2.27 9.83
N PHE A 46 -5.67 1.63 9.16
CA PHE A 46 -6.60 0.71 9.80
C PHE A 46 -5.97 -0.67 10.04
N ALA A 47 -5.07 -1.13 9.17
CA ALA A 47 -4.28 -2.33 9.43
C ALA A 47 -3.43 -2.14 10.69
N ASP A 48 -2.71 -1.02 10.79
CA ASP A 48 -1.90 -0.66 11.96
C ASP A 48 -2.74 -0.53 13.22
N PHE A 49 -3.91 0.11 13.11
CA PHE A 49 -4.80 0.27 14.25
C PHE A 49 -5.24 -1.09 14.82
N LEU A 50 -5.60 -2.05 13.96
CA LEU A 50 -6.01 -3.38 14.41
C LEU A 50 -4.82 -4.16 14.98
N ASN A 51 -3.64 -4.03 14.37
CA ASN A 51 -2.43 -4.73 14.78
C ASN A 51 -1.90 -4.20 16.13
N LEU A 52 -1.60 -2.91 16.18
CA LEU A 52 -0.87 -2.26 17.27
C LEU A 52 -1.79 -1.77 18.40
N ASN A 53 -2.90 -1.09 18.07
CA ASN A 53 -3.76 -0.47 19.09
C ASN A 53 -4.71 -1.46 19.74
N LEU A 54 -5.29 -2.38 18.97
CA LEU A 54 -6.15 -3.44 19.52
C LEU A 54 -5.36 -4.65 20.04
N GLY A 55 -4.06 -4.73 19.72
CA GLY A 55 -3.18 -5.79 20.19
C GLY A 55 -3.58 -7.18 19.69
N PHE A 56 -4.29 -7.27 18.57
CA PHE A 56 -4.63 -8.56 17.97
C PHE A 56 -3.39 -9.27 17.43
N GLY A 57 -2.35 -8.51 17.09
CA GLY A 57 -1.17 -9.02 16.41
C GLY A 57 -1.44 -9.24 14.92
N LEU A 58 -0.36 -9.27 14.14
CA LEU A 58 -0.42 -9.22 12.69
C LEU A 58 -1.19 -10.42 12.10
N MET A 59 -0.82 -11.64 12.49
CA MET A 59 -1.43 -12.88 11.97
C MET A 59 -2.95 -12.95 12.25
N ASN A 60 -3.40 -12.64 13.46
CA ASN A 60 -4.83 -12.71 13.81
C ASN A 60 -5.62 -11.64 13.05
N THR A 61 -5.04 -10.44 12.92
CA THR A 61 -5.65 -9.34 12.15
C THR A 61 -5.83 -9.74 10.69
N THR A 62 -4.80 -10.35 10.07
CA THR A 62 -4.85 -10.87 8.70
C THR A 62 -5.96 -11.91 8.52
N ILE A 63 -6.12 -12.84 9.47
CA ILE A 63 -7.18 -13.86 9.38
C ILE A 63 -8.57 -13.23 9.50
N ILE A 64 -8.81 -12.36 10.48
CA ILE A 64 -10.11 -11.72 10.71
C ILE A 64 -10.52 -10.88 9.50
N ILE A 65 -9.62 -10.01 9.03
CA ILE A 65 -9.87 -9.17 7.85
C ILE A 65 -9.98 -10.00 6.59
N GLY A 66 -9.17 -11.06 6.44
CA GLY A 66 -9.26 -11.99 5.31
C GLY A 66 -10.63 -12.65 5.23
N VAL A 67 -11.16 -13.17 6.35
CA VAL A 67 -12.51 -13.76 6.39
C VAL A 67 -13.57 -12.72 6.01
N ALA A 68 -13.51 -11.51 6.59
CA ALA A 68 -14.44 -10.44 6.25
C ALA A 68 -14.37 -10.07 4.76
N PHE A 69 -13.16 -9.94 4.22
CA PHE A 69 -12.90 -9.67 2.81
C PHE A 69 -13.52 -10.74 1.91
N PHE A 70 -13.28 -12.02 2.16
CA PHE A 70 -13.84 -13.10 1.33
C PHE A 70 -15.37 -13.19 1.42
N ILE A 71 -15.96 -12.89 2.58
CA ILE A 71 -17.43 -12.81 2.73
C ILE A 71 -18.00 -11.69 1.86
N VAL A 72 -17.45 -10.48 1.96
CA VAL A 72 -17.94 -9.33 1.17
C VAL A 72 -17.65 -9.51 -0.31
N LEU A 73 -16.49 -10.08 -0.66
CA LEU A 73 -16.15 -10.42 -2.04
C LEU A 73 -17.17 -11.43 -2.61
N TYR A 74 -17.56 -12.44 -1.84
CA TYR A 74 -18.62 -13.37 -2.26
C TYR A 74 -19.96 -12.64 -2.51
N LEU A 75 -20.34 -11.69 -1.67
CA LEU A 75 -21.52 -10.85 -1.89
C LEU A 75 -21.40 -10.00 -3.16
N GLN A 76 -20.20 -9.45 -3.43
CA GLN A 76 -19.90 -8.70 -4.66
C GLN A 76 -20.07 -9.58 -5.91
N PHE A 77 -19.59 -10.83 -5.89
CA PHE A 77 -19.81 -11.77 -6.97
C PHE A 77 -21.30 -12.13 -7.17
N ARG A 78 -22.10 -12.10 -6.10
CA ARG A 78 -23.52 -12.44 -6.12
C ARG A 78 -24.41 -11.32 -6.66
N VAL A 79 -24.02 -10.05 -6.50
CA VAL A 79 -24.79 -8.94 -7.06
C VAL A 79 -24.60 -8.84 -8.58
N ASN A 80 -25.70 -8.64 -9.31
CA ASN A 80 -25.69 -8.59 -10.78
C ASN A 80 -25.58 -7.17 -11.35
N LYS A 81 -25.50 -6.16 -10.47
CA LYS A 81 -25.42 -4.73 -10.82
C LYS A 81 -24.45 -4.05 -9.85
N TYR A 82 -23.91 -2.91 -10.26
CA TYR A 82 -23.13 -2.07 -9.38
C TYR A 82 -23.96 -1.62 -8.16
N VAL A 83 -23.48 -1.97 -6.97
CA VAL A 83 -24.01 -1.49 -5.68
C VAL A 83 -22.88 -0.75 -4.99
N PRO A 84 -22.93 0.60 -4.88
CA PRO A 84 -21.83 1.39 -4.35
C PRO A 84 -21.30 0.91 -2.99
N GLY A 85 -22.20 0.58 -2.06
CA GLY A 85 -21.83 0.12 -0.73
C GLY A 85 -21.03 -1.19 -0.72
N ILE A 86 -21.45 -2.20 -1.49
CA ILE A 86 -20.76 -3.50 -1.52
C ILE A 86 -19.41 -3.37 -2.23
N TYR A 87 -19.37 -2.65 -3.34
CA TYR A 87 -18.15 -2.43 -4.10
C TYR A 87 -17.09 -1.68 -3.26
N TRP A 88 -17.46 -0.55 -2.67
CA TRP A 88 -16.50 0.25 -1.89
C TRP A 88 -16.11 -0.43 -0.58
N LEU A 89 -17.02 -1.18 0.06
CA LEU A 89 -16.66 -2.03 1.18
C LEU A 89 -15.66 -3.12 0.77
N THR A 90 -15.85 -3.75 -0.39
CA THR A 90 -14.86 -4.69 -0.95
C THR A 90 -13.51 -4.01 -1.16
N VAL A 91 -13.49 -2.77 -1.69
CA VAL A 91 -12.27 -1.99 -1.92
C VAL A 91 -11.56 -1.60 -0.61
N VAL A 92 -12.30 -1.28 0.46
CA VAL A 92 -11.71 -1.02 1.78
C VAL A 92 -11.15 -2.30 2.39
N LEU A 93 -11.89 -3.41 2.34
CA LEU A 93 -11.43 -4.67 2.92
C LEU A 93 -10.21 -5.23 2.18
N ILE A 94 -10.20 -5.16 0.84
CA ILE A 94 -9.05 -5.60 0.05
C ILE A 94 -7.84 -4.69 0.23
N SER A 95 -8.04 -3.39 0.53
CA SER A 95 -6.92 -2.49 0.83
C SER A 95 -6.26 -2.80 2.15
N VAL A 96 -7.04 -3.11 3.19
CA VAL A 96 -6.51 -3.50 4.51
C VAL A 96 -5.86 -4.89 4.40
N PHE A 97 -6.54 -5.84 3.77
CA PHE A 97 -6.01 -7.18 3.57
C PHE A 97 -4.71 -7.19 2.74
N GLY A 98 -4.62 -6.34 1.72
CA GLY A 98 -3.43 -6.20 0.89
C GLY A 98 -2.21 -5.66 1.67
N THR A 99 -2.40 -4.68 2.56
CA THR A 99 -1.36 -4.22 3.51
C THR A 99 -0.89 -5.41 4.35
N LEU A 100 -1.81 -6.02 5.09
CA LEU A 100 -1.52 -7.12 6.03
C LEU A 100 -0.83 -8.34 5.40
N VAL A 101 -1.09 -8.61 4.11
CA VAL A 101 -0.39 -9.69 3.38
C VAL A 101 1.07 -9.32 3.13
N THR A 102 1.36 -8.08 2.77
CA THR A 102 2.72 -7.59 2.58
C THR A 102 3.48 -7.57 3.91
N ASP A 103 2.90 -6.96 4.95
CA ASP A 103 3.51 -6.85 6.28
C ASP A 103 3.79 -8.24 6.87
N ASN A 104 2.85 -9.18 6.73
CA ASN A 104 3.08 -10.53 7.24
C ASN A 104 4.20 -11.26 6.47
N MET A 105 4.43 -10.92 5.20
CA MET A 105 5.60 -11.43 4.48
C MET A 105 6.89 -10.78 4.97
N THR A 106 6.89 -9.48 5.23
CA THR A 106 8.11 -8.73 5.56
C THR A 106 8.51 -8.85 7.02
N ASP A 107 7.56 -8.68 7.92
CA ASP A 107 7.81 -8.47 9.34
C ASP A 107 7.74 -9.80 10.09
N ASN A 108 6.74 -10.63 9.75
CA ASN A 108 6.56 -11.93 10.41
C ASN A 108 7.33 -13.08 9.74
N MET A 109 7.44 -13.08 8.41
CA MET A 109 8.20 -14.10 7.67
C MET A 109 9.64 -13.69 7.33
N GLY A 110 10.02 -12.43 7.59
CA GLY A 110 11.36 -11.90 7.30
C GLY A 110 11.71 -11.81 5.82
N ILE A 111 10.72 -11.80 4.92
CA ILE A 111 10.94 -11.68 3.48
C ILE A 111 11.23 -10.21 3.16
N ARG A 112 12.44 -9.91 2.70
CA ARG A 112 12.83 -8.53 2.36
C ARG A 112 11.85 -7.85 1.38
N LEU A 113 11.55 -6.57 1.59
CA LEU A 113 10.60 -5.80 0.77
C LEU A 113 10.92 -5.81 -0.72
N GLU A 114 12.19 -5.90 -1.13
CA GLU A 114 12.56 -6.02 -2.55
C GLU A 114 12.07 -7.33 -3.15
N VAL A 115 12.16 -8.42 -2.37
CA VAL A 115 11.68 -9.73 -2.80
C VAL A 115 10.15 -9.72 -2.89
N SER A 116 9.46 -9.17 -1.89
CA SER A 116 8.01 -8.99 -1.91
C SER A 116 7.55 -8.14 -3.10
N THR A 117 8.25 -7.03 -3.38
CA THR A 117 8.01 -6.15 -4.53
C THR A 117 8.16 -6.90 -5.86
N ILE A 118 9.21 -7.71 -6.02
CA ILE A 118 9.41 -8.53 -7.23
C ILE A 118 8.30 -9.57 -7.36
N ILE A 119 7.96 -10.28 -6.29
CA ILE A 119 6.90 -11.31 -6.29
C ILE A 119 5.56 -10.69 -6.71
N PHE A 120 5.13 -9.61 -6.07
CA PHE A 120 3.86 -8.96 -6.41
C PHE A 120 3.87 -8.34 -7.81
N SER A 121 5.02 -7.83 -8.29
CA SER A 121 5.16 -7.35 -9.67
C SER A 121 4.98 -8.48 -10.69
N VAL A 122 5.57 -9.65 -10.44
CA VAL A 122 5.42 -10.84 -11.29
C VAL A 122 3.98 -11.33 -11.25
N LEU A 123 3.37 -11.45 -10.07
CA LEU A 123 1.97 -11.89 -9.92
C LEU A 123 0.99 -10.95 -10.61
N LEU A 124 1.18 -9.64 -10.48
CA LEU A 124 0.38 -8.62 -11.17
C LEU A 124 0.57 -8.72 -12.69
N GLY A 125 1.81 -8.86 -13.16
CA GLY A 125 2.13 -9.03 -14.57
C GLY A 125 1.50 -10.29 -15.18
N LEU A 126 1.59 -11.42 -14.47
CA LEU A 126 0.94 -12.68 -14.87
C LEU A 126 -0.58 -12.55 -14.88
N THR A 127 -1.16 -11.84 -13.93
CA THR A 127 -2.61 -11.59 -13.89
C THR A 127 -3.06 -10.78 -15.10
N PHE A 128 -2.35 -9.70 -15.45
CA PHE A 128 -2.62 -8.95 -16.67
C PHE A 128 -2.41 -9.78 -17.93
N LEU A 129 -1.36 -10.60 -17.98
CA LEU A 129 -1.07 -11.47 -19.12
C LEU A 129 -2.21 -12.48 -19.32
N PHE A 130 -2.60 -13.23 -18.29
CA PHE A 130 -3.68 -14.22 -18.39
C PHE A 130 -5.04 -13.58 -18.67
N TRP A 131 -5.30 -12.41 -18.10
CA TRP A 131 -6.51 -11.65 -18.42
C TRP A 131 -6.53 -11.25 -19.89
N TYR A 132 -5.43 -10.68 -20.41
CA TYR A 132 -5.33 -10.32 -21.82
C TYR A 132 -5.36 -11.54 -22.75
N LEU A 133 -4.75 -12.67 -22.38
CA LEU A 133 -4.80 -13.90 -23.16
C LEU A 133 -6.22 -14.46 -23.27
N SER A 134 -6.98 -14.43 -22.17
CA SER A 134 -8.34 -14.95 -22.09
C SER A 134 -9.40 -14.04 -22.72
N GLU A 135 -9.32 -12.73 -22.49
CA GLU A 135 -10.40 -11.78 -22.82
C GLU A 135 -10.01 -10.79 -23.93
N LYS A 136 -8.73 -10.76 -24.33
CA LYS A 136 -8.15 -9.87 -25.35
C LYS A 136 -8.37 -8.37 -25.09
N THR A 137 -8.74 -8.02 -23.87
CA THR A 137 -8.94 -6.64 -23.40
C THR A 137 -8.66 -6.58 -21.89
N LEU A 138 -8.13 -5.45 -21.44
CA LEU A 138 -7.93 -5.10 -20.03
C LEU A 138 -8.88 -3.98 -19.59
N SER A 139 -9.98 -3.78 -20.33
CA SER A 139 -10.93 -2.71 -20.07
C SER A 139 -11.80 -3.00 -18.85
N ILE A 140 -11.81 -2.07 -17.91
CA ILE A 140 -12.64 -2.07 -16.69
C ILE A 140 -14.13 -1.79 -16.95
N HIS A 141 -14.47 -1.18 -18.09
CA HIS A 141 -15.87 -0.81 -18.43
C HIS A 141 -16.73 -2.01 -18.85
N SER A 142 -16.18 -3.22 -18.81
CA SER A 142 -16.81 -4.43 -19.36
C SER A 142 -16.69 -5.63 -18.42
N ILE A 143 -16.92 -5.40 -17.11
CA ILE A 143 -16.89 -6.44 -16.09
C ILE A 143 -18.31 -6.94 -15.84
N TYR A 144 -18.77 -7.80 -16.75
CA TYR A 144 -20.10 -8.43 -16.70
C TYR A 144 -20.04 -9.96 -16.52
N SER A 145 -18.87 -10.59 -16.71
CA SER A 145 -18.69 -12.04 -16.55
C SER A 145 -17.93 -12.36 -15.26
N LYS A 146 -18.26 -13.50 -14.64
CA LYS A 146 -17.54 -13.99 -13.44
C LYS A 146 -16.03 -14.11 -13.67
N LYS A 147 -15.62 -14.51 -14.88
CA LYS A 147 -14.18 -14.62 -15.24
C LYS A 147 -13.48 -13.26 -15.21
N ARG A 148 -14.10 -12.23 -15.79
CA ARG A 148 -13.55 -10.86 -15.79
C ARG A 148 -13.53 -10.26 -14.38
N GLU A 149 -14.55 -10.56 -13.58
CA GLU A 149 -14.63 -10.13 -12.20
C GLU A 149 -13.52 -10.75 -11.34
N VAL A 150 -13.19 -12.03 -11.55
CA VAL A 150 -12.02 -12.67 -10.88
C VAL A 150 -10.72 -11.99 -11.26
N PHE A 151 -10.44 -11.78 -12.56
CA PHE A 151 -9.22 -11.08 -12.97
C PHE A 151 -9.14 -9.66 -12.40
N TYR A 152 -10.26 -8.95 -12.40
CA TYR A 152 -10.34 -7.60 -11.85
C TYR A 152 -9.99 -7.57 -10.36
N TRP A 153 -10.63 -8.38 -9.53
CA TRP A 153 -10.35 -8.40 -8.08
C TRP A 153 -8.95 -8.94 -7.76
N LEU A 154 -8.45 -9.89 -8.56
CA LEU A 154 -7.08 -10.39 -8.42
C LEU A 154 -6.05 -9.32 -8.78
N THR A 155 -6.28 -8.58 -9.87
CA THR A 155 -5.47 -7.41 -10.22
C THR A 155 -5.48 -6.43 -9.06
N ILE A 156 -6.66 -6.08 -8.52
CA ILE A 156 -6.76 -5.15 -7.40
C ILE A 156 -5.97 -5.65 -6.19
N LEU A 157 -6.12 -6.91 -5.79
CA LEU A 157 -5.38 -7.49 -4.67
C LEU A 157 -3.87 -7.30 -4.84
N PHE A 158 -3.31 -7.71 -5.98
CA PHE A 158 -1.88 -7.60 -6.22
C PHE A 158 -1.42 -6.16 -6.40
N THR A 159 -2.25 -5.25 -6.91
CA THR A 159 -1.90 -3.82 -6.92
C THR A 159 -1.82 -3.23 -5.51
N PHE A 160 -2.67 -3.69 -4.59
CA PHE A 160 -2.64 -3.24 -3.21
C PHE A 160 -1.38 -3.76 -2.48
N ALA A 161 -1.12 -5.06 -2.58
CA ALA A 161 0.06 -5.66 -1.97
C ALA A 161 1.38 -5.09 -2.55
N LEU A 162 1.47 -4.98 -3.88
CA LEU A 162 2.61 -4.34 -4.55
C LEU A 162 2.79 -2.88 -4.12
N GLY A 163 1.70 -2.14 -4.02
CA GLY A 163 1.75 -0.72 -3.70
C GLY A 163 2.18 -0.44 -2.25
N THR A 164 1.83 -1.31 -1.30
CA THR A 164 2.39 -1.27 0.07
C THR A 164 3.88 -1.59 0.00
N ALA A 165 4.28 -2.73 -0.58
CA ALA A 165 5.69 -3.14 -0.66
C ALA A 165 6.61 -2.09 -1.32
N VAL A 166 6.14 -1.43 -2.39
CA VAL A 166 6.87 -0.35 -3.06
C VAL A 166 6.85 0.94 -2.24
N GLY A 167 5.75 1.23 -1.54
CA GLY A 167 5.64 2.35 -0.63
C GLY A 167 6.74 2.29 0.42
N ASP A 168 6.74 1.23 1.21
CA ASP A 168 7.62 1.01 2.37
C ASP A 168 9.08 0.89 1.92
N LEU A 169 9.33 0.21 0.79
CA LEU A 169 10.66 0.16 0.17
C LEU A 169 11.22 1.56 -0.10
N TYR A 170 10.41 2.50 -0.59
CA TYR A 170 10.88 3.85 -0.90
C TYR A 170 10.87 4.77 0.33
N SER A 171 9.82 4.76 1.15
CA SER A 171 9.72 5.63 2.32
C SER A 171 10.73 5.24 3.41
N GLU A 172 10.82 3.95 3.73
CA GLU A 172 11.53 3.44 4.91
C GLU A 172 12.90 2.90 4.49
N GLN A 173 12.96 1.80 3.74
CA GLN A 173 14.24 1.15 3.40
C GLN A 173 15.19 2.04 2.60
N LEU A 174 14.69 2.83 1.66
CA LEU A 174 15.50 3.79 0.92
C LEU A 174 15.59 5.16 1.62
N GLY A 175 14.91 5.35 2.75
CA GLY A 175 14.94 6.55 3.57
C GLY A 175 14.55 7.83 2.83
N PHE A 176 13.63 7.77 1.85
CA PHE A 176 13.09 9.01 1.27
C PHE A 176 12.17 9.73 2.25
N GLY A 177 11.54 8.99 3.17
CA GLY A 177 10.52 9.47 4.07
C GLY A 177 9.15 9.62 3.40
N TYR A 178 8.10 9.48 4.19
CA TYR A 178 6.71 9.39 3.73
C TYR A 178 6.26 10.54 2.82
N LEU A 179 6.51 11.79 3.21
CA LEU A 179 6.10 12.96 2.42
C LEU A 179 6.77 13.01 1.03
N LYS A 180 8.07 12.73 0.95
CA LYS A 180 8.81 12.80 -0.32
C LYS A 180 8.37 11.69 -1.26
N THR A 181 8.14 10.48 -0.74
CA THR A 181 7.58 9.37 -1.50
C THR A 181 6.20 9.73 -2.06
N GLY A 182 5.29 10.22 -1.21
CA GLY A 182 3.95 10.65 -1.64
C GLY A 182 3.99 11.75 -2.72
N LEU A 183 4.82 12.78 -2.54
CA LEU A 183 4.94 13.86 -3.54
C LEU A 183 5.51 13.35 -4.87
N THR A 184 6.49 12.44 -4.82
CA THR A 184 7.06 11.82 -6.02
C THR A 184 6.00 11.04 -6.79
N VAL A 185 5.17 10.26 -6.10
CA VAL A 185 4.08 9.51 -6.72
C VAL A 185 3.03 10.45 -7.34
N ILE A 186 2.69 11.57 -6.68
CA ILE A 186 1.79 12.60 -7.24
C ILE A 186 2.36 13.16 -8.56
N VAL A 187 3.66 13.48 -8.60
CA VAL A 187 4.31 13.98 -9.81
C VAL A 187 4.25 12.94 -10.94
N ILE A 188 4.50 11.66 -10.63
CA ILE A 188 4.41 10.59 -11.63
C ILE A 188 2.97 10.47 -12.16
N ILE A 189 1.95 10.49 -11.28
CA ILE A 189 0.54 10.47 -11.70
C ILE A 189 0.20 11.67 -12.59
N ALA A 190 0.68 12.87 -12.25
CA ALA A 190 0.50 14.07 -13.07
C ALA A 190 1.15 13.94 -14.45
N CYS A 191 2.35 13.37 -14.53
CA CYS A 191 3.01 13.06 -15.80
C CYS A 191 2.21 12.07 -16.64
N ILE A 192 1.66 11.01 -16.04
CA ILE A 192 0.79 10.05 -16.75
C ILE A 192 -0.48 10.72 -17.26
N PHE A 193 -1.07 11.63 -16.48
CA PHE A 193 -2.22 12.42 -16.93
C PHE A 193 -1.89 13.31 -18.13
N LEU A 194 -0.71 13.93 -18.15
CA LEU A 194 -0.23 14.70 -19.32
C LEU A 194 0.00 13.79 -20.54
N LEU A 195 0.62 12.62 -20.35
CA LEU A 195 0.83 11.64 -21.41
C LEU A 195 -0.49 11.13 -21.99
N TRP A 196 -1.51 10.93 -21.14
CA TRP A 196 -2.86 10.60 -21.56
C TRP A 196 -3.47 11.69 -22.46
N LYS A 197 -3.31 12.97 -22.11
CA LYS A 197 -3.68 14.09 -23.01
C LYS A 197 -2.88 14.07 -24.32
N MET A 198 -1.66 13.54 -24.31
CA MET A 198 -0.79 13.37 -25.49
C MET A 198 -1.02 12.04 -26.25
N LYS A 199 -2.21 11.41 -26.11
CA LYS A 199 -2.63 10.19 -26.82
C LYS A 199 -2.05 8.87 -26.28
N LEU A 200 -1.66 8.80 -25.01
CA LEU A 200 -1.42 7.52 -24.33
C LEU A 200 -2.74 6.74 -24.23
N ASN A 201 -2.69 5.42 -24.43
CA ASN A 201 -3.88 4.57 -24.33
C ASN A 201 -4.59 4.73 -22.97
N GLY A 202 -5.91 4.96 -22.99
CA GLY A 202 -6.70 5.23 -21.78
C GLY A 202 -6.72 4.09 -20.77
N ILE A 203 -6.73 2.82 -21.22
CA ILE A 203 -6.71 1.66 -20.33
C ILE A 203 -5.35 1.55 -19.63
N LEU A 204 -4.27 1.78 -20.37
CA LEU A 204 -2.92 1.76 -19.83
C LEU A 204 -2.71 2.92 -18.84
N ALA A 205 -3.12 4.14 -19.20
CA ALA A 205 -3.01 5.30 -18.32
C ALA A 205 -3.82 5.09 -17.03
N PHE A 206 -5.02 4.51 -17.14
CA PHE A 206 -5.85 4.14 -16.01
C PHE A 206 -5.13 3.17 -15.06
N TRP A 207 -4.61 2.04 -15.56
CA TRP A 207 -3.98 1.04 -14.70
C TRP A 207 -2.73 1.57 -14.01
N ILE A 208 -1.93 2.39 -14.69
CA ILE A 208 -0.74 3.00 -14.08
C ILE A 208 -1.14 3.96 -12.97
N ALA A 209 -2.08 4.88 -13.24
CA ALA A 209 -2.59 5.79 -12.22
C ALA A 209 -3.20 4.99 -11.05
N TYR A 210 -3.97 3.95 -11.34
CA TYR A 210 -4.59 3.09 -10.33
C TYR A 210 -3.55 2.40 -9.45
N ILE A 211 -2.51 1.79 -10.04
CA ILE A 211 -1.41 1.16 -9.28
C ILE A 211 -0.72 2.20 -8.39
N LEU A 212 -0.40 3.38 -8.94
CA LEU A 212 0.31 4.44 -8.22
C LEU A 212 -0.51 5.11 -7.11
N THR A 213 -1.84 5.08 -7.16
CA THR A 213 -2.65 5.60 -6.04
C THR A 213 -2.47 4.82 -4.74
N ARG A 214 -1.94 3.60 -4.79
CA ARG A 214 -1.65 2.83 -3.57
C ARG A 214 -0.41 3.32 -2.82
N PRO A 215 0.81 3.36 -3.39
CA PRO A 215 1.97 3.88 -2.67
C PRO A 215 1.75 5.33 -2.23
N LEU A 216 0.97 6.12 -3.00
CA LEU A 216 0.51 7.44 -2.55
C LEU A 216 -0.33 7.37 -1.26
N GLY A 217 -1.30 6.45 -1.21
CA GLY A 217 -2.19 6.28 -0.08
C GLY A 217 -1.48 5.80 1.18
N ALA A 218 -0.59 4.82 1.05
CA ALA A 218 0.26 4.29 2.13
C ALA A 218 1.12 5.41 2.71
N SER A 219 1.95 6.05 1.88
CA SER A 219 2.79 7.18 2.30
C SER A 219 2.00 8.35 2.93
N LEU A 220 0.78 8.62 2.46
CA LEU A 220 -0.08 9.64 3.09
C LEU A 220 -0.63 9.18 4.45
N GLY A 221 -0.98 7.90 4.57
CA GLY A 221 -1.42 7.29 5.81
C GLY A 221 -0.35 7.37 6.87
N ASP A 222 0.85 6.89 6.55
CA ASP A 222 2.00 6.88 7.46
C ASP A 222 2.43 8.30 7.81
N TYR A 223 2.46 9.20 6.83
CA TYR A 223 2.76 10.60 7.09
C TYR A 223 1.77 11.23 8.09
N LEU A 224 0.50 10.83 8.08
CA LEU A 224 -0.49 11.37 9.01
C LEU A 224 -0.45 10.66 10.38
N SER A 225 -0.30 9.34 10.39
CA SER A 225 -0.37 8.51 11.59
C SER A 225 0.92 8.52 12.41
N GLN A 226 2.08 8.40 11.75
CA GLN A 226 3.37 8.16 12.40
C GLN A 226 3.83 9.36 13.25
N PRO A 227 4.63 9.12 14.31
CA PRO A 227 5.19 10.18 15.14
C PRO A 227 6.01 11.21 14.34
N LYS A 228 6.10 12.43 14.88
CA LYS A 228 6.93 13.49 14.28
C LYS A 228 8.41 13.15 14.21
N ALA A 229 8.88 12.30 15.13
CA ALA A 229 10.24 11.78 15.11
C ALA A 229 10.50 11.00 13.81
N ASN A 230 9.57 10.12 13.42
CA ASN A 230 9.68 9.28 12.21
C ASN A 230 9.25 10.01 10.92
N GLY A 231 9.19 11.35 10.95
CA GLY A 231 8.84 12.16 9.78
C GLY A 231 7.33 12.26 9.48
N GLY A 232 6.47 11.77 10.38
CA GLY A 232 5.01 11.93 10.30
C GLY A 232 4.47 13.19 11.00
N LEU A 233 3.15 13.33 11.04
CA LEU A 233 2.44 14.46 11.67
C LEU A 233 2.05 14.16 13.12
N GLY A 234 2.04 12.90 13.52
CA GLY A 234 1.72 12.45 14.87
C GLY A 234 0.24 12.53 15.22
N LEU A 235 -0.67 12.39 14.25
CA LEU A 235 -2.12 12.32 14.55
C LEU A 235 -2.50 10.97 15.20
N GLY A 236 -1.65 9.96 15.03
CA GLY A 236 -1.91 8.59 15.45
C GLY A 236 -2.80 7.84 14.48
N THR A 237 -2.65 6.52 14.46
CA THR A 237 -3.42 5.58 13.61
C THR A 237 -4.93 5.70 13.85
N THR A 238 -5.35 5.75 15.12
CA THR A 238 -6.77 5.76 15.51
C THR A 238 -7.52 6.98 14.96
N VAL A 239 -7.00 8.18 15.20
CA VAL A 239 -7.65 9.44 14.78
C VAL A 239 -7.66 9.52 13.25
N THR A 240 -6.54 9.14 12.62
CA THR A 240 -6.41 9.14 11.16
C THR A 240 -7.42 8.19 10.52
N SER A 241 -7.52 6.93 10.97
CA SER A 241 -8.47 5.97 10.41
C SER A 241 -9.93 6.43 10.57
N VAL A 242 -10.30 6.99 11.73
CA VAL A 242 -11.68 7.49 11.96
C VAL A 242 -12.03 8.62 11.00
N ILE A 243 -11.14 9.60 10.82
CA ILE A 243 -11.36 10.74 9.91
C ILE A 243 -11.62 10.23 8.49
N PHE A 244 -10.79 9.32 7.99
CA PHE A 244 -10.92 8.83 6.63
C PHE A 244 -12.13 7.89 6.45
N ILE A 245 -12.44 7.02 7.42
CA ILE A 245 -13.64 6.17 7.37
C ILE A 245 -14.89 7.04 7.30
N VAL A 246 -14.98 8.09 8.13
CA VAL A 246 -16.10 9.05 8.09
C VAL A 246 -16.18 9.76 6.74
N ALA A 247 -15.05 10.20 6.18
CA ALA A 247 -15.00 10.83 4.87
C ALA A 247 -15.46 9.88 3.74
N ILE A 248 -15.01 8.62 3.77
CA ILE A 248 -15.42 7.59 2.81
C ILE A 248 -16.93 7.35 2.91
N LEU A 249 -17.47 7.17 4.12
CA LEU A 249 -18.89 6.95 4.34
C LEU A 249 -19.74 8.13 3.86
N ALA A 250 -19.29 9.37 4.10
CA ALA A 250 -19.96 10.57 3.63
C ALA A 250 -20.03 10.63 2.09
N ILE A 251 -18.93 10.33 1.40
CA ILE A 251 -18.91 10.32 -0.06
C ILE A 251 -19.74 9.15 -0.62
N ILE A 252 -19.66 7.95 -0.03
CA ILE A 252 -20.48 6.81 -0.44
C ILE A 252 -21.97 7.13 -0.29
N MET A 253 -22.36 7.76 0.83
CA MET A 253 -23.75 8.18 1.05
C MET A 253 -24.18 9.21 0.01
N TYR A 254 -23.33 10.20 -0.28
CA TYR A 254 -23.57 11.19 -1.32
C TYR A 254 -23.72 10.54 -2.71
N LEU A 255 -22.87 9.58 -3.08
CA LEU A 255 -22.97 8.85 -4.34
C LEU A 255 -24.22 7.98 -4.41
N ALA A 256 -24.56 7.28 -3.33
CA ALA A 256 -25.78 6.46 -3.25
C ALA A 256 -27.06 7.29 -3.46
N VAL A 257 -27.07 8.53 -2.97
CA VAL A 257 -28.20 9.47 -3.16
C VAL A 257 -28.17 10.13 -4.54
N SER A 258 -27.00 10.62 -4.98
CA SER A 258 -26.87 11.40 -6.21
C SER A 258 -26.82 10.56 -7.49
N LYS A 259 -26.43 9.28 -7.40
CA LYS A 259 -26.26 8.34 -8.53
C LYS A 259 -25.39 8.86 -9.68
N ILE A 260 -24.53 9.83 -9.39
CA ILE A 260 -23.63 10.47 -10.37
C ILE A 260 -22.63 9.45 -10.93
N ASP A 261 -22.29 8.43 -10.16
CA ASP A 261 -21.40 7.32 -10.49
C ASP A 261 -22.06 6.18 -11.29
N ILE A 262 -23.37 6.26 -11.53
CA ILE A 262 -24.16 5.30 -12.32
C ILE A 262 -24.53 5.88 -13.69
N THR A 263 -24.49 7.20 -13.85
CA THR A 263 -25.02 7.88 -15.05
C THR A 263 -23.95 8.03 -16.12
N ALA A 264 -23.97 7.14 -17.12
CA ALA A 264 -23.06 7.17 -18.25
C ALA A 264 -23.09 8.51 -18.97
N LYS A 265 -22.07 9.33 -18.71
CA LYS A 265 -21.87 10.58 -19.44
C LYS A 265 -21.20 10.25 -20.77
N ASN A 266 -22.02 9.92 -21.78
CA ASN A 266 -21.67 9.71 -23.20
C ASN A 266 -20.21 10.07 -23.52
N GLU A 267 -19.29 9.13 -23.27
CA GLU A 267 -17.90 9.35 -23.63
C GLU A 267 -17.79 9.34 -25.15
N THR A 268 -17.28 10.44 -25.69
CA THR A 268 -16.87 10.53 -27.10
C THR A 268 -16.02 9.33 -27.45
N VAL A 269 -16.48 8.57 -28.44
CA VAL A 269 -15.84 7.40 -29.04
C VAL A 269 -14.32 7.61 -29.14
N VAL A 270 -13.57 7.06 -28.18
CA VAL A 270 -12.11 6.96 -28.31
C VAL A 270 -11.89 5.93 -29.41
N LYS A 271 -11.55 6.43 -30.61
CA LYS A 271 -11.15 5.59 -31.75
C LYS A 271 -10.13 4.58 -31.24
N ASN A 272 -10.46 3.31 -31.40
CA ASN A 272 -9.62 2.17 -31.06
C ASN A 272 -8.26 2.40 -31.72
N GLY A 273 -7.27 2.85 -30.94
CA GLY A 273 -5.93 3.09 -31.43
C GLY A 273 -5.41 1.80 -32.04
N ASN A 274 -4.73 1.90 -33.19
CA ASN A 274 -4.16 0.74 -33.89
C ASN A 274 -3.51 -0.22 -32.88
N LYS A 275 -3.93 -1.50 -32.80
CA LYS A 275 -3.50 -2.45 -31.76
C LYS A 275 -1.98 -2.52 -31.60
N LYS A 276 -1.25 -2.33 -32.72
CA LYS A 276 0.21 -2.26 -32.77
C LYS A 276 0.77 -1.07 -31.96
N ASN A 277 0.11 0.09 -32.00
CA ASN A 277 0.51 1.26 -31.22
C ASN A 277 0.28 1.05 -29.71
N VAL A 278 -0.80 0.35 -29.32
CA VAL A 278 -1.08 0.06 -27.91
C VAL A 278 -0.01 -0.88 -27.33
N LEU A 279 0.34 -1.95 -28.05
CA LEU A 279 1.38 -2.88 -27.60
C LEU A 279 2.75 -2.20 -27.48
N VAL A 280 3.10 -1.34 -28.45
CA VAL A 280 4.34 -0.54 -28.37
C VAL A 280 4.31 0.42 -27.19
N GLN A 281 3.20 1.14 -26.96
CA GLN A 281 3.04 2.01 -25.79
C GLN A 281 3.21 1.22 -24.49
N THR A 282 2.61 0.03 -24.38
CA THR A 282 2.75 -0.84 -23.20
C THR A 282 4.20 -1.25 -22.96
N ILE A 283 4.91 -1.71 -24.00
CA ILE A 283 6.31 -2.12 -23.87
C ILE A 283 7.18 -0.93 -23.46
N VAL A 284 7.02 0.22 -24.13
CA VAL A 284 7.80 1.43 -23.81
C VAL A 284 7.59 1.87 -22.38
N VAL A 285 6.34 1.87 -21.91
CA VAL A 285 6.01 2.26 -20.54
C VAL A 285 6.56 1.26 -19.53
N LEU A 286 6.41 -0.05 -19.76
CA LEU A 286 6.98 -1.06 -18.87
C LEU A 286 8.52 -0.95 -18.80
N CYS A 287 9.18 -0.76 -19.95
CA CYS A 287 10.63 -0.53 -19.98
C CYS A 287 11.00 0.75 -19.24
N MET A 288 10.24 1.83 -19.40
CA MET A 288 10.48 3.08 -18.68
C MET A 288 10.34 2.90 -17.16
N PHE A 289 9.28 2.25 -16.68
CA PHE A 289 9.09 1.97 -15.26
C PHE A 289 10.18 1.04 -14.72
N LEU A 290 10.60 0.03 -15.48
CA LEU A 290 11.69 -0.86 -15.07
C LEU A 290 13.02 -0.11 -14.99
N VAL A 291 13.37 0.68 -16.00
CA VAL A 291 14.62 1.46 -16.00
C VAL A 291 14.62 2.52 -14.92
N LEU A 292 13.54 3.28 -14.77
CA LEU A 292 13.44 4.33 -13.75
C LEU A 292 13.37 3.74 -12.34
N GLY A 293 12.59 2.67 -12.14
CA GLY A 293 12.44 2.01 -10.84
C GLY A 293 13.75 1.34 -10.39
N VAL A 294 14.35 0.52 -11.24
CA VAL A 294 15.65 -0.13 -10.94
C VAL A 294 16.76 0.91 -10.85
N GLY A 295 16.78 1.91 -11.74
CA GLY A 295 17.79 2.96 -11.75
C GLY A 295 17.75 3.83 -10.49
N SER A 296 16.56 4.25 -10.05
CA SER A 296 16.40 5.02 -8.81
C SER A 296 16.71 4.19 -7.57
N TYR A 297 16.32 2.91 -7.54
CA TYR A 297 16.71 1.97 -6.48
C TYR A 297 18.23 1.83 -6.39
N ILE A 298 18.92 1.50 -7.48
CA ILE A 298 20.39 1.32 -7.50
C ILE A 298 21.09 2.63 -7.11
N TRP A 299 20.66 3.76 -7.67
CA TRP A 299 21.24 5.06 -7.35
C TRP A 299 21.12 5.38 -5.86
N ARG A 300 19.95 5.13 -5.26
CA ARG A 300 19.72 5.42 -3.85
C ARG A 300 20.43 4.43 -2.93
N SER A 301 20.38 3.14 -3.25
CA SER A 301 21.10 2.09 -2.51
C SER A 301 22.60 2.37 -2.47
N ASN A 302 23.20 2.77 -3.60
CA ASN A 302 24.62 3.16 -3.65
C ASN A 302 24.92 4.42 -2.84
N GLN A 303 24.03 5.42 -2.83
CA GLN A 303 24.19 6.61 -1.99
C GLN A 303 24.19 6.26 -0.50
N ILE A 304 23.28 5.39 -0.06
CA ILE A 304 23.20 4.90 1.32
C ILE A 304 24.48 4.13 1.68
N ALA A 305 24.94 3.23 0.81
CA ALA A 305 26.19 2.49 1.00
C ALA A 305 27.41 3.43 1.07
N SER A 306 27.43 4.52 0.29
CA SER A 306 28.54 5.49 0.28
C SER A 306 28.56 6.49 1.45
N GLN A 307 27.43 6.66 2.15
CA GLN A 307 27.33 7.46 3.38
C GLN A 307 27.68 6.67 4.64
N SER A 308 27.87 5.36 4.50
CA SER A 308 28.43 4.51 5.55
C SER A 308 29.93 4.78 5.60
N ASP A 309 30.46 5.23 6.74
CA ASP A 309 31.90 5.38 6.94
C ASP A 309 32.62 4.13 6.42
N SER A 310 33.63 4.35 5.58
CA SER A 310 34.34 3.34 4.77
C SER A 310 35.12 2.29 5.57
N SER A 311 34.84 2.11 6.85
CA SER A 311 35.60 1.30 7.81
C SER A 311 34.80 0.18 8.49
N GLN A 312 33.46 0.20 8.51
CA GLN A 312 32.65 -0.81 9.21
C GLN A 312 31.72 -1.57 8.26
N THR A 313 32.16 -2.75 7.84
CA THR A 313 31.40 -3.68 6.97
C THR A 313 30.55 -4.69 7.73
N THR A 314 30.49 -4.60 9.05
CA THR A 314 29.80 -5.55 9.94
C THR A 314 28.92 -4.82 10.94
N ILE A 315 27.76 -5.40 11.28
CA ILE A 315 26.85 -4.87 12.32
C ILE A 315 27.54 -4.81 13.70
N ALA A 316 28.51 -5.70 13.96
CA ALA A 316 29.30 -5.72 15.19
C ALA A 316 29.92 -4.35 15.52
N GLY A 317 29.77 -3.92 16.76
CA GLY A 317 30.22 -2.62 17.28
C GLY A 317 29.28 -1.44 17.00
N GLN A 318 28.23 -1.60 16.18
CA GLN A 318 27.33 -0.52 15.78
C GLN A 318 26.04 -0.46 16.59
N LEU A 319 25.78 -1.45 17.45
CA LEU A 319 24.54 -1.56 18.21
C LEU A 319 24.64 -1.05 19.66
N SER A 320 25.80 -0.52 20.03
CA SER A 320 26.10 -0.12 21.41
C SER A 320 25.14 0.95 21.95
N ASP A 321 24.72 1.89 21.09
CA ASP A 321 23.77 2.93 21.48
C ASP A 321 22.38 2.34 21.75
N PHE A 322 21.90 1.39 20.93
CA PHE A 322 20.63 0.69 21.17
C PHE A 322 20.65 -0.13 22.46
N ILE A 323 21.77 -0.79 22.76
CA ILE A 323 21.97 -1.50 24.04
C ILE A 323 21.82 -0.53 25.21
N ASN A 324 22.38 0.67 25.13
CA ASN A 324 22.28 1.67 26.19
C ASN A 324 20.83 2.15 26.35
N ILE A 325 20.14 2.44 25.25
CA ILE A 325 18.74 2.88 25.26
C ILE A 325 17.84 1.80 25.90
N GLU A 326 17.96 0.54 25.51
CA GLU A 326 17.17 -0.55 26.12
C GLU A 326 17.45 -0.73 27.61
N ASN A 327 18.70 -0.56 28.04
CA ASN A 327 19.04 -0.56 29.47
C ASN A 327 18.40 0.61 30.23
N ASP A 328 18.28 1.79 29.61
CA ASP A 328 17.60 2.94 30.19
C ASP A 328 16.08 2.72 30.29
N ILE A 329 15.46 2.04 29.30
CA ILE A 329 14.07 1.58 29.39
C ILE A 329 13.92 0.61 30.58
N LEU A 330 14.80 -0.38 30.69
CA LEU A 330 14.78 -1.37 31.76
C LEU A 330 14.91 -0.73 33.15
N LYS A 331 15.79 0.26 33.28
CA LYS A 331 15.98 1.06 34.50
C LYS A 331 14.72 1.84 34.88
N SER A 332 14.05 2.44 33.89
CA SER A 332 12.80 3.17 34.08
C SER A 332 11.67 2.25 34.54
N ILE A 333 11.54 1.06 33.95
CA ILE A 333 10.56 0.04 34.37
C ILE A 333 10.84 -0.44 35.79
N ASN A 334 12.11 -0.69 36.14
CA ASN A 334 12.49 -1.07 37.51
C ASN A 334 12.15 0.00 38.55
N SER A 335 12.12 1.27 38.12
CA SER A 335 11.76 2.42 38.96
C SER A 335 10.26 2.73 38.94
N ASN A 336 9.44 1.91 38.27
CA ASN A 336 8.00 2.13 38.03
C ASN A 336 7.68 3.43 37.25
N GLU A 337 8.63 3.98 36.50
CA GLU A 337 8.46 5.19 35.69
C GLU A 337 8.02 4.85 34.26
N PHE A 338 6.81 4.30 34.10
CA PHE A 338 6.30 3.85 32.79
C PHE A 338 6.14 4.99 31.77
N SER A 339 5.82 6.21 32.21
CA SER A 339 5.74 7.34 31.29
C SER A 339 7.11 7.72 30.72
N THR A 340 8.18 7.60 31.51
CA THR A 340 9.55 7.83 31.06
C THR A 340 9.98 6.71 30.12
N ALA A 341 9.70 5.45 30.50
CA ALA A 341 9.98 4.28 29.66
C ALA A 341 9.35 4.38 28.28
N LYS A 342 8.10 4.86 28.17
CA LYS A 342 7.44 5.09 26.87
C LYS A 342 8.18 6.11 26.01
N LYS A 343 8.61 7.23 26.59
CA LYS A 343 9.38 8.25 25.84
C LYS A 343 10.73 7.72 25.35
N ILE A 344 11.41 6.90 26.16
CA ILE A 344 12.68 6.29 25.75
C ILE A 344 12.43 5.22 24.67
N ALA A 345 11.32 4.47 24.76
CA ALA A 345 10.91 3.56 23.69
C ALA A 345 10.57 4.30 22.39
N ASP A 346 9.99 5.50 22.45
CA ASP A 346 9.78 6.38 21.29
C ASP A 346 11.11 6.82 20.66
N ASP A 347 12.12 7.10 21.48
CA ASP A 347 13.47 7.42 21.00
C ASP A 347 14.20 6.21 20.42
N LEU A 348 14.02 5.02 21.02
CA LEU A 348 14.59 3.75 20.52
C LEU A 348 14.14 3.47 19.09
N GLU A 349 12.82 3.46 18.86
CA GLU A 349 12.22 3.25 17.53
C GLU A 349 12.76 4.27 16.53
N HIS A 350 12.77 5.55 16.92
CA HIS A 350 13.25 6.61 16.03
C HIS A 350 14.71 6.41 15.59
N GLN A 351 15.61 6.12 16.53
CA GLN A 351 17.02 5.89 16.21
C GLN A 351 17.22 4.61 15.40
N TRP A 352 16.42 3.58 15.68
CA TRP A 352 16.47 2.30 14.97
C TRP A 352 16.02 2.46 13.51
N ASP A 353 14.85 3.06 13.27
CA ASP A 353 14.29 3.32 11.94
C ASP A 353 15.21 4.25 11.12
N THR A 354 15.81 5.25 11.77
CA THR A 354 16.74 6.17 11.09
C THR A 354 17.99 5.44 10.59
N GLN A 355 18.43 4.41 11.33
CA GLN A 355 19.58 3.59 10.95
C GLN A 355 19.22 2.35 10.12
N GLU A 356 17.93 2.01 9.99
CA GLU A 356 17.46 0.84 9.23
C GLU A 356 18.08 0.78 7.83
N PRO A 357 18.01 1.82 6.98
CA PRO A 357 18.55 1.74 5.62
C PRO A 357 20.00 1.29 5.56
N ARG A 358 20.77 1.67 6.59
CA ARG A 358 22.20 1.40 6.73
C ARG A 358 22.45 0.02 7.32
N LEU A 359 21.85 -0.28 8.47
CA LEU A 359 22.08 -1.55 9.18
C LEU A 359 21.55 -2.75 8.39
N ARG A 360 20.37 -2.59 7.78
CA ARG A 360 19.74 -3.64 6.95
C ARG A 360 20.53 -3.92 5.67
N ALA A 361 21.21 -2.91 5.11
CA ALA A 361 22.09 -3.07 3.96
C ALA A 361 23.38 -3.85 4.29
N ILE A 362 23.85 -3.80 5.54
CA ILE A 362 25.05 -4.53 5.99
C ILE A 362 24.71 -6.01 6.20
N ASP A 363 23.68 -6.32 7.01
CA ASP A 363 23.20 -7.68 7.23
C ASP A 363 21.70 -7.69 7.55
N GLY A 364 20.91 -7.85 6.49
CA GLY A 364 19.45 -7.82 6.61
C GLY A 364 18.85 -8.96 7.42
N ASN A 365 19.52 -10.12 7.53
CA ASN A 365 18.99 -11.25 8.31
C ASN A 365 19.12 -10.97 9.80
N THR A 366 20.32 -10.57 10.23
CA THR A 366 20.58 -10.19 11.63
C THR A 366 19.78 -8.95 12.01
N TRP A 367 19.65 -7.98 11.10
CA TRP A 367 18.78 -6.81 11.32
C TRP A 367 17.33 -7.23 11.58
N THR A 368 16.76 -8.12 10.75
CA THR A 368 15.35 -8.57 10.90
C THR A 368 15.14 -9.33 12.21
N GLU A 369 16.13 -10.13 12.65
CA GLU A 369 16.06 -10.82 13.94
C GLU A 369 16.04 -9.84 15.12
N ILE A 370 16.88 -8.80 15.07
CA ILE A 370 16.91 -7.75 16.09
C ILE A 370 15.60 -6.94 16.07
N ASP A 371 15.19 -6.49 14.89
CA ASP A 371 13.99 -5.68 14.64
C ASP A 371 12.74 -6.32 15.25
N GLY A 372 12.51 -7.60 14.97
CA GLY A 372 11.38 -8.34 15.55
C GLY A 372 11.44 -8.45 17.09
N THR A 373 12.62 -8.36 17.72
CA THR A 373 12.70 -8.28 19.19
C THR A 373 12.41 -6.88 19.73
N ILE A 374 12.85 -5.84 19.01
CA ILE A 374 12.57 -4.43 19.35
C ILE A 374 11.07 -4.17 19.25
N ASP A 375 10.39 -4.68 18.21
CA ASP A 375 8.93 -4.58 18.07
C ASP A 375 8.18 -5.11 19.30
N VAL A 376 8.61 -6.26 19.82
CA VAL A 376 8.02 -6.84 21.03
C VAL A 376 8.28 -5.96 22.25
N VAL A 377 9.46 -5.35 22.35
CA VAL A 377 9.78 -4.35 23.39
C VAL A 377 8.82 -3.15 23.27
N LEU A 378 8.74 -2.53 22.10
CA LEU A 378 7.89 -1.38 21.84
C LEU A 378 6.42 -1.67 22.14
N ALA A 379 5.89 -2.78 21.63
CA ALA A 379 4.51 -3.22 21.87
C ALA A 379 4.22 -3.43 23.36
N SER A 380 5.17 -4.03 24.10
CA SER A 380 5.00 -4.28 25.53
C SER A 380 5.03 -3.01 26.37
N VAL A 381 5.98 -2.10 26.09
CA VAL A 381 6.21 -0.86 26.85
C VAL A 381 5.13 0.18 26.53
N ARG A 382 4.70 0.28 25.27
CA ARG A 382 3.71 1.28 24.82
C ARG A 382 2.26 0.88 25.09
N SER A 383 2.00 -0.36 25.49
CA SER A 383 0.69 -0.86 25.93
C SER A 383 -0.07 0.16 26.79
N SER A 384 -1.40 0.22 26.62
CA SER A 384 -2.28 1.10 27.42
C SER A 384 -2.14 0.82 28.93
N ASN A 385 -1.88 -0.42 29.31
CA ASN A 385 -1.58 -0.83 30.68
C ASN A 385 -0.33 -1.74 30.67
N PRO A 386 0.89 -1.16 30.75
CA PRO A 386 2.13 -1.91 30.61
C PRO A 386 2.35 -2.82 31.83
N ASP A 387 2.65 -4.09 31.56
CA ASP A 387 2.99 -5.08 32.59
C ASP A 387 4.51 -5.14 32.76
N ALA A 388 4.98 -4.86 33.98
CA ALA A 388 6.41 -4.79 34.28
C ALA A 388 7.16 -6.09 33.96
N ASN A 389 6.55 -7.25 34.19
CA ASN A 389 7.20 -8.54 33.95
C ASN A 389 7.29 -8.85 32.46
N LYS A 390 6.22 -8.56 31.70
CA LYS A 390 6.23 -8.70 30.24
C LYS A 390 7.27 -7.78 29.60
N CYS A 391 7.34 -6.51 30.02
CA CYS A 391 8.32 -5.57 29.49
C CYS A 391 9.76 -6.03 29.79
N LYS A 392 10.03 -6.48 31.03
CA LYS A 392 11.35 -7.01 31.40
C LYS A 392 11.73 -8.24 30.59
N SER A 393 10.78 -9.16 30.36
CA SER A 393 11.01 -10.35 29.55
C SER A 393 11.33 -10.00 28.10
N ALA A 394 10.60 -9.04 27.51
CA ALA A 394 10.84 -8.55 26.15
C ALA A 394 12.25 -7.92 26.02
N LEU A 395 12.58 -6.99 26.93
CA LEU A 395 13.90 -6.33 26.96
C LEU A 395 15.04 -7.31 27.18
N THR A 396 14.87 -8.30 28.06
CA THR A 396 15.92 -9.31 28.29
C THR A 396 16.19 -10.14 27.03
N ASN A 397 15.14 -10.49 26.29
CA ASN A 397 15.27 -11.20 25.02
C ASN A 397 15.95 -10.32 23.97
N SER A 398 15.50 -9.08 23.78
CA SER A 398 16.08 -8.17 22.79
C SER A 398 17.55 -7.86 23.08
N LEU A 399 17.88 -7.47 24.32
CA LEU A 399 19.26 -7.29 24.76
C LEU A 399 20.12 -8.53 24.50
N SER A 400 19.61 -9.74 24.70
CA SER A 400 20.38 -10.96 24.42
C SER A 400 20.72 -11.11 22.94
N VAL A 401 19.77 -10.83 22.04
CA VAL A 401 19.95 -10.89 20.59
C VAL A 401 20.90 -9.78 20.13
N ILE A 402 20.64 -8.52 20.53
CA ILE A 402 21.46 -7.35 20.18
C ILE A 402 22.91 -7.53 20.66
N ASN A 403 23.12 -7.97 21.91
CA ASN A 403 24.48 -8.22 22.42
C ASN A 403 25.19 -9.37 21.70
N SER A 404 24.45 -10.34 21.15
CA SER A 404 25.04 -11.45 20.39
C SER A 404 25.46 -10.98 19.00
N ALA A 405 24.66 -10.12 18.36
CA ALA A 405 24.96 -9.52 17.07
C ALA A 405 26.01 -8.40 17.12
N ASN A 406 26.17 -7.74 18.28
CA ASN A 406 27.12 -6.63 18.46
C ASN A 406 28.56 -7.09 18.78
N LYS A 407 28.78 -8.38 19.02
CA LYS A 407 30.10 -9.01 19.23
C LYS A 407 30.82 -9.23 17.92
#